data_AF-A0A821RV41-F1
#
_entry.id   AF-A0A821RV41-F1
#
_cell.length_a   1.000
_cell.length_b   1.000
_cell.length_c   1.000
_cell.angle_alpha   90.00
_cell.angle_beta   90.00
_cell.angle_gamma   90.00
#
_symmetry.space_group_name_H-M   'P 1'
#
loop_
_entity.id
_entity.type
_entity.pdbx_description
1 polymer ?
#
loop_
_entity_poly.entity_id
_entity_poly.type
_entity_poly.pdbx_seq_one_letter_code
_entity_poly.pdbx_strand_id
1 'polypeptide(L)'
;MDPEIGNDIVTALRSDLAGLQYKRNKLISENSDLKNQMLSRDQRILEQQVEIDHLREQNARQNAIISSLKKKIQDLEEFNRNLQSSQGRSDLTVQTLQRDNRYCEEKIKDLEKKLRSLELDCHNEEQQKENARCQFHDLIRRLSVALDVEFCDTAHTHSPESLIIKAAELVQDITRLKSKCMNTTENLSTIEQDLRSCRDSLERANSDKDILQRQLSSHLLDIERLKQEKESLAVSNRVLERELHEAREKFSHCSKNLNVVTDNVNQNESMIIQLKEDLRHRDEKYQRLQTEFRNTMESIAILLSLPTRFVEAHESTIKDRIREILSDNKDKSVQLEAFRDKLNLESQQLGRTAHLHDQASTRVRILEDERNMLEGKVHKLESELNALELSKDNLRKDKANFVAFLERLSRTLNMDELTQDIGIELHTESIIHRAEQLARLESDKIVDKTAVVYQLQRRIRILREQLQRKDLHLDLLRGLAFK
;
A
#
# COMPACT_ATOMS: atom_id res chain seq x y z
N MET A 1 -104.66 -40.61 158.36
CA MET A 1 -105.55 -41.28 157.39
C MET A 1 -104.66 -41.64 156.22
N ASP A 2 -104.42 -42.87 155.79
CA ASP A 2 -105.13 -44.14 155.92
C ASP A 2 -104.19 -45.36 155.83
N PRO A 3 -104.60 -46.55 156.34
CA PRO A 3 -103.75 -47.73 156.55
C PRO A 3 -103.32 -48.55 155.31
N GLU A 4 -103.63 -48.16 154.07
CA GLU A 4 -103.38 -49.02 152.90
C GLU A 4 -101.90 -49.21 152.51
N ILE A 5 -101.01 -48.28 152.83
CA ILE A 5 -99.67 -48.26 152.23
C ILE A 5 -98.72 -49.33 152.82
N GLY A 6 -99.02 -49.86 154.00
CA GLY A 6 -98.12 -50.79 154.70
C GLY A 6 -98.07 -52.23 154.15
N ASN A 7 -99.13 -52.68 153.46
CA ASN A 7 -99.27 -54.11 153.12
C ASN A 7 -98.37 -54.56 151.96
N ASP A 8 -97.88 -53.67 151.10
CA ASP A 8 -97.16 -54.07 149.88
C ASP A 8 -95.72 -54.55 150.11
N ILE A 9 -95.02 -54.04 151.12
CA ILE A 9 -93.59 -54.32 151.31
C ILE A 9 -93.35 -55.77 151.77
N VAL A 10 -94.31 -56.38 152.49
CA VAL A 10 -94.20 -57.75 153.02
C VAL A 10 -94.17 -58.80 151.90
N THR A 11 -94.84 -58.52 150.79
CA THR A 11 -94.95 -59.46 149.67
C THR A 11 -93.62 -59.63 148.94
N ALA A 12 -92.85 -58.54 148.80
CA ALA A 12 -91.56 -58.57 148.09
C ALA A 12 -90.52 -59.43 148.81
N LEU A 13 -90.34 -59.24 150.11
CA LEU A 13 -89.34 -59.97 150.89
C LEU A 13 -89.64 -61.48 150.98
N ARG A 14 -90.92 -61.88 150.88
CA ARG A 14 -91.30 -63.30 150.84
C ARG A 14 -90.90 -63.99 149.53
N SER A 15 -90.85 -63.26 148.41
CA SER A 15 -90.40 -63.79 147.12
C SER A 15 -88.89 -64.05 147.10
N ASP A 16 -88.09 -63.15 147.67
CA ASP A 16 -86.62 -63.33 147.71
C ASP A 16 -86.19 -64.54 148.54
N LEU A 17 -86.95 -64.87 149.59
CA LEU A 17 -86.72 -66.07 150.38
C LEU A 17 -86.87 -67.36 149.53
N ALA A 18 -87.82 -67.40 148.59
CA ALA A 18 -88.05 -68.55 147.72
C ALA A 18 -86.92 -68.74 146.70
N GLY A 19 -86.38 -67.64 146.16
CA GLY A 19 -85.23 -67.69 145.25
C GLY A 19 -83.98 -68.28 145.91
N LEU A 20 -83.70 -67.90 147.17
CA LEU A 20 -82.58 -68.44 147.94
C LEU A 20 -82.77 -69.92 148.30
N GLN A 21 -84.00 -70.36 148.55
CA GLN A 21 -84.30 -71.78 148.78
C GLN A 21 -84.02 -72.65 147.56
N TYR A 22 -84.39 -72.20 146.35
CA TYR A 22 -84.11 -72.95 145.13
C TYR A 22 -82.60 -73.13 144.89
N LYS A 23 -81.81 -72.07 145.13
CA LYS A 23 -80.36 -72.10 144.93
C LYS A 23 -79.65 -73.01 145.94
N ARG A 24 -80.11 -73.04 147.20
CA ARG A 24 -79.65 -74.00 148.21
C ARG A 24 -79.90 -75.44 147.77
N ASN A 25 -81.11 -75.75 147.26
CA ASN A 25 -81.46 -77.11 146.85
C ASN A 25 -80.66 -77.59 145.64
N LYS A 26 -80.38 -76.71 144.67
CA LYS A 26 -79.52 -77.05 143.53
C LYS A 26 -78.09 -77.43 143.96
N LEU A 27 -77.48 -76.66 144.87
CA LEU A 27 -76.13 -76.94 145.38
C LEU A 27 -76.05 -78.22 146.22
N ILE A 28 -77.13 -78.59 146.91
CA ILE A 28 -77.21 -79.87 147.64
C ILE A 28 -77.17 -81.06 146.66
N SER A 29 -77.86 -80.96 145.52
CA SER A 29 -77.86 -82.01 144.49
C SER A 29 -76.48 -82.19 143.86
N GLU A 30 -75.82 -81.09 143.47
CA GLU A 30 -74.49 -81.15 142.85
C GLU A 30 -73.42 -81.70 143.82
N ASN A 31 -73.52 -81.42 145.12
CA ASN A 31 -72.59 -81.95 146.13
C ASN A 31 -72.78 -83.46 146.36
N SER A 32 -74.02 -83.95 146.29
CA SER A 32 -74.33 -85.39 146.34
C SER A 32 -73.70 -86.15 145.17
N ASP A 33 -73.81 -85.62 143.94
CA ASP A 33 -73.28 -86.28 142.75
C ASP A 33 -71.74 -86.36 142.74
N LEU A 34 -71.06 -85.31 143.20
CA LEU A 34 -69.60 -85.31 143.35
C LEU A 34 -69.12 -86.33 144.40
N LYS A 35 -69.88 -86.50 145.49
CA LYS A 35 -69.55 -87.48 146.55
C LYS A 35 -69.63 -88.93 146.03
N ASN A 36 -70.63 -89.23 145.20
CA ASN A 36 -70.79 -90.54 144.58
C ASN A 36 -69.70 -90.84 143.53
N GLN A 37 -69.28 -89.83 142.75
CA GLN A 37 -68.17 -90.00 141.80
C GLN A 37 -66.83 -90.26 142.49
N MET A 38 -66.59 -89.67 143.66
CA MET A 38 -65.40 -89.93 144.48
C MET A 38 -65.34 -91.38 144.97
N LEU A 39 -66.43 -91.90 145.54
CA LEU A 39 -66.51 -93.29 145.99
C LEU A 39 -66.27 -94.31 144.88
N SER A 40 -66.79 -94.04 143.67
CA SER A 40 -66.55 -94.87 142.49
C SER A 40 -65.08 -94.87 142.05
N ARG A 41 -64.36 -93.76 142.21
CA ARG A 41 -62.93 -93.67 141.90
C ARG A 41 -62.08 -94.42 142.92
N ASP A 42 -62.40 -94.31 144.21
CA ASP A 42 -61.66 -95.00 145.27
C ASP A 42 -61.78 -96.53 145.15
N GLN A 43 -62.97 -97.05 144.80
CA GLN A 43 -63.19 -98.47 144.50
C GLN A 43 -62.26 -98.97 143.38
N ARG A 44 -62.13 -98.19 142.30
CA ARG A 44 -61.34 -98.58 141.12
C ARG A 44 -59.84 -98.60 141.39
N ILE A 45 -59.35 -97.72 142.28
CA ILE A 45 -57.95 -97.71 142.70
C ILE A 45 -57.61 -98.99 143.48
N LEU A 46 -58.51 -99.44 144.36
CA LEU A 46 -58.32 -100.65 145.14
C LEU A 46 -58.23 -101.91 144.25
N GLU A 47 -59.08 -102.00 143.23
CA GLU A 47 -59.09 -103.11 142.26
C GLU A 47 -57.78 -103.19 141.46
N GLN A 48 -57.26 -102.06 141.00
CA GLN A 48 -55.99 -102.01 140.26
C GLN A 48 -54.78 -102.40 141.13
N GLN A 49 -54.82 -102.08 142.43
CA GLN A 49 -53.74 -102.44 143.35
C GLN A 49 -53.62 -103.97 143.53
N VAL A 50 -54.75 -104.67 143.60
CA VAL A 50 -54.79 -106.15 143.71
C VAL A 50 -54.22 -106.81 142.45
N GLU A 51 -54.49 -106.26 141.27
CA GLU A 51 -54.01 -106.81 139.99
C GLU A 51 -52.48 -106.69 139.84
N ILE A 52 -51.89 -105.58 140.32
CA ILE A 52 -50.44 -105.37 140.33
C ILE A 52 -49.72 -106.43 141.18
N ASP A 53 -50.26 -106.75 142.35
CA ASP A 53 -49.66 -107.73 143.24
C ASP A 53 -49.70 -109.15 142.64
N HIS A 54 -50.77 -109.50 141.93
CA HIS A 54 -50.89 -110.79 141.24
C HIS A 54 -49.86 -110.96 140.11
N LEU A 55 -49.60 -109.91 139.33
CA LEU A 55 -48.60 -109.93 138.24
C LEU A 55 -47.16 -110.07 138.77
N ARG A 56 -46.87 -109.48 139.94
CA ARG A 56 -45.54 -109.63 140.59
C ARG A 56 -45.29 -111.06 141.02
N GLU A 57 -46.27 -111.73 141.61
CA GLU A 57 -46.15 -113.13 142.02
C GLU A 57 -45.95 -114.07 140.82
N GLN A 58 -46.67 -113.82 139.71
CA GLN A 58 -46.55 -114.61 138.48
C GLN A 58 -45.14 -114.50 137.86
N ASN A 59 -44.54 -113.31 137.87
CA ASN A 59 -43.20 -113.07 137.32
C ASN A 59 -42.12 -113.83 138.12
N ALA A 60 -42.21 -113.85 139.45
CA ALA A 60 -41.31 -114.60 140.30
C ALA A 60 -41.34 -116.11 140.02
N ARG A 61 -42.53 -116.69 139.82
CA ARG A 61 -42.69 -118.12 139.47
C ARG A 61 -42.08 -118.44 138.10
N GLN A 62 -42.27 -117.59 137.10
CA GLN A 62 -41.70 -117.79 135.77
C GLN A 62 -40.17 -117.77 135.78
N ASN A 63 -39.54 -116.88 136.54
CA ASN A 63 -38.08 -116.81 136.62
C ASN A 63 -37.45 -118.07 137.25
N ALA A 64 -38.10 -118.67 138.25
CA ALA A 64 -37.62 -119.93 138.84
C ALA A 64 -37.61 -121.09 137.82
N ILE A 65 -38.63 -121.18 136.97
CA ILE A 65 -38.75 -122.20 135.91
C ILE A 65 -37.64 -122.03 134.87
N ILE A 66 -37.39 -120.79 134.43
CA ILE A 66 -36.35 -120.50 133.43
C ILE A 66 -34.97 -120.93 133.94
N SER A 67 -34.67 -120.69 135.22
CA SER A 67 -33.38 -121.08 135.80
C SER A 67 -33.17 -122.60 135.84
N SER A 68 -34.22 -123.37 136.10
CA SER A 68 -34.14 -124.86 136.09
C SER A 68 -33.96 -125.41 134.68
N LEU A 69 -34.60 -124.81 133.67
CA LEU A 69 -34.49 -125.23 132.27
C LEU A 69 -33.09 -124.95 131.70
N LYS A 70 -32.47 -123.81 132.05
CA LYS A 70 -31.10 -123.50 131.62
C LYS A 70 -30.08 -124.54 132.10
N LYS A 71 -30.19 -124.99 133.35
CA LYS A 71 -29.29 -126.02 133.89
C LYS A 71 -29.41 -127.35 133.12
N LYS A 72 -30.63 -127.76 132.78
CA LYS A 72 -30.88 -129.03 132.06
C LYS A 72 -30.40 -129.01 130.59
N ILE A 73 -30.41 -127.85 129.94
CA ILE A 73 -29.86 -127.70 128.59
C ILE A 73 -28.34 -127.90 128.60
N GLN A 74 -27.66 -127.33 129.59
CA GLN A 74 -26.20 -127.43 129.70
C GLN A 74 -25.72 -128.88 129.86
N ASP A 75 -26.41 -129.68 130.68
CA ASP A 75 -26.09 -131.10 130.87
C ASP A 75 -26.27 -131.92 129.57
N LEU A 76 -27.29 -131.60 128.75
CA LEU A 76 -27.55 -132.31 127.48
C LEU A 76 -26.55 -131.95 126.37
N GLU A 77 -26.08 -130.70 126.33
CA GLU A 77 -25.07 -130.26 125.35
C GLU A 77 -23.73 -130.96 125.57
N GLU A 78 -23.35 -131.22 126.83
CA GLU A 78 -22.11 -131.90 127.17
C GLU A 78 -22.13 -133.38 126.76
N PHE A 79 -23.27 -134.06 126.95
CA PHE A 79 -23.45 -135.45 126.50
C PHE A 79 -23.37 -135.58 124.97
N ASN A 80 -23.95 -134.65 124.22
CA ASN A 80 -23.98 -134.70 122.76
C ASN A 80 -22.59 -134.55 122.11
N ARG A 81 -21.71 -133.71 122.68
CA ARG A 81 -20.34 -133.54 122.17
C ARG A 81 -19.51 -134.82 122.24
N ASN A 82 -19.72 -135.63 123.27
CA ASN A 82 -19.02 -136.90 123.44
C ASN A 82 -19.45 -137.93 122.41
N LEU A 83 -20.75 -137.99 122.08
CA LEU A 83 -21.30 -138.91 121.08
C LEU A 83 -20.81 -138.58 119.66
N GLN A 84 -20.82 -137.30 119.26
CA GLN A 84 -20.34 -136.87 117.95
C GLN A 84 -18.86 -137.21 117.71
N SER A 85 -18.03 -137.12 118.75
CA SER A 85 -16.60 -137.44 118.67
C SER A 85 -16.34 -138.94 118.42
N SER A 86 -17.21 -139.83 118.93
CA SER A 86 -17.12 -141.27 118.68
C SER A 86 -17.55 -141.64 117.26
N GLN A 87 -18.61 -141.02 116.74
CA GLN A 87 -19.16 -141.31 115.42
C GLN A 87 -18.23 -140.88 114.27
N GLY A 88 -17.56 -139.73 114.38
CA GLY A 88 -16.65 -139.24 113.33
C GLY A 88 -15.46 -140.18 113.04
N ARG A 89 -15.02 -140.98 114.02
CA ARG A 89 -13.94 -141.96 113.82
C ARG A 89 -14.39 -143.17 112.98
N SER A 90 -15.63 -143.62 113.16
CA SER A 90 -16.18 -144.78 112.43
C SER A 90 -16.43 -144.46 110.95
N ASP A 91 -16.92 -143.26 110.64
CA ASP A 91 -17.23 -142.85 109.26
C ASP A 91 -15.98 -142.71 108.38
N LEU A 92 -14.84 -142.32 108.98
CA LEU A 92 -13.60 -142.13 108.25
C LEU A 92 -13.06 -143.45 107.66
N THR A 93 -13.15 -144.54 108.42
CA THR A 93 -12.67 -145.87 107.99
C THR A 93 -13.49 -146.42 106.82
N VAL A 94 -14.80 -146.24 106.84
CA VAL A 94 -15.70 -146.73 105.77
C VAL A 94 -15.47 -145.99 104.46
N GLN A 95 -15.25 -144.67 104.52
CA GLN A 95 -15.02 -143.88 103.31
C GLN A 95 -13.74 -144.28 102.56
N THR A 96 -12.68 -144.68 103.27
CA THR A 96 -11.41 -145.07 102.63
C THR A 96 -11.58 -146.31 101.76
N LEU A 97 -12.19 -147.38 102.28
CA LEU A 97 -12.38 -148.63 101.53
C LEU A 97 -13.30 -148.45 100.30
N GLN A 98 -14.29 -147.55 100.36
CA GLN A 98 -15.15 -147.24 99.22
C GLN A 98 -14.45 -146.43 98.11
N ARG A 99 -13.35 -145.74 98.40
CA ARG A 99 -12.58 -145.02 97.38
C ARG A 99 -11.71 -145.98 96.57
N ASP A 100 -11.05 -146.91 97.25
CA ASP A 100 -10.12 -147.84 96.60
C ASP A 100 -10.81 -148.77 95.61
N ASN A 101 -12.01 -149.26 95.94
CA ASN A 101 -12.76 -150.14 95.04
C ASN A 101 -13.17 -149.43 93.73
N ARG A 102 -13.61 -148.16 93.83
CA ARG A 102 -13.98 -147.35 92.65
C ARG A 102 -12.79 -147.08 91.74
N TYR A 103 -11.61 -146.83 92.31
CA TYR A 103 -10.40 -146.57 91.54
C TYR A 103 -10.02 -147.74 90.62
N CYS A 104 -10.15 -148.98 91.11
CA CYS A 104 -9.83 -150.17 90.33
C CYS A 104 -10.77 -150.38 89.14
N GLU A 105 -12.07 -150.14 89.30
CA GLU A 105 -13.07 -150.29 88.23
C GLU A 105 -12.85 -149.29 87.08
N GLU A 106 -12.50 -148.05 87.38
CA GLU A 106 -12.22 -147.03 86.36
C GLU A 106 -10.99 -147.39 85.53
N LYS A 107 -9.95 -147.94 86.17
CA LYS A 107 -8.69 -148.28 85.51
C LYS A 107 -8.85 -149.36 84.44
N ILE A 108 -9.75 -150.30 84.64
CA ILE A 108 -10.06 -151.34 83.66
C ILE A 108 -10.75 -150.74 82.42
N LYS A 109 -11.77 -149.90 82.64
CA LYS A 109 -12.50 -149.24 81.55
C LYS A 109 -11.59 -148.37 80.67
N ASP A 110 -10.61 -147.70 81.26
CA ASP A 110 -9.68 -146.85 80.52
C ASP A 110 -8.73 -147.65 79.62
N LEU A 111 -8.28 -148.82 80.06
CA LEU A 111 -7.41 -149.69 79.25
C LEU A 111 -8.13 -150.25 78.03
N GLU A 112 -9.39 -150.66 78.18
CA GLU A 112 -10.21 -151.14 77.06
C GLU A 112 -10.50 -150.08 76.01
N LYS A 113 -10.61 -148.81 76.41
CA LYS A 113 -10.76 -147.67 75.49
C LYS A 113 -9.48 -147.42 74.70
N LYS A 114 -8.32 -147.47 75.36
CA LYS A 114 -7.02 -147.24 74.71
C LYS A 114 -6.71 -148.27 73.64
N LEU A 115 -7.05 -149.54 73.87
CA LEU A 115 -6.82 -150.59 72.89
C LEU A 115 -7.59 -150.32 71.58
N ARG A 116 -8.87 -149.97 71.70
CA ARG A 116 -9.72 -149.66 70.53
C ARG A 116 -9.27 -148.42 69.76
N SER A 117 -8.69 -147.42 70.43
CA SER A 117 -8.21 -146.22 69.72
C SER A 117 -6.99 -146.54 68.85
N LEU A 118 -6.05 -147.34 69.36
CA LEU A 118 -4.82 -147.67 68.64
C LEU A 118 -5.08 -148.45 67.35
N GLU A 119 -6.07 -149.34 67.34
CA GLU A 119 -6.47 -150.07 66.13
C GLU A 119 -7.01 -149.13 65.05
N LEU A 120 -7.79 -148.12 65.44
CA LEU A 120 -8.33 -147.13 64.52
C LEU A 120 -7.24 -146.23 63.95
N ASP A 121 -6.32 -145.76 64.79
CA ASP A 121 -5.21 -144.88 64.39
C ASP A 121 -4.33 -145.56 63.33
N CYS A 122 -4.02 -146.85 63.50
CA CYS A 122 -3.16 -147.58 62.60
C CYS A 122 -3.77 -147.73 61.18
N HIS A 123 -5.07 -147.99 61.09
CA HIS A 123 -5.78 -148.06 59.81
C HIS A 123 -5.80 -146.69 59.09
N ASN A 124 -5.97 -145.62 59.86
CA ASN A 124 -6.04 -144.26 59.33
C ASN A 124 -4.70 -143.80 58.72
N GLU A 125 -3.57 -144.12 59.35
CA GLU A 125 -2.22 -143.79 58.85
C GLU A 125 -1.90 -144.46 57.51
N GLU A 126 -2.26 -145.75 57.36
CA GLU A 126 -2.01 -146.50 56.12
C GLU A 126 -2.82 -145.92 54.95
N GLN A 127 -4.06 -145.49 55.21
CA GLN A 127 -4.89 -144.78 54.23
C GLN A 127 -4.32 -143.40 53.86
N GLN A 128 -3.80 -142.64 54.84
CA GLN A 128 -3.18 -141.34 54.57
C GLN A 128 -1.95 -141.44 53.68
N LYS A 129 -1.10 -142.45 53.88
CA LYS A 129 0.10 -142.66 53.07
C LYS A 129 -0.23 -142.90 51.59
N GLU A 130 -1.20 -143.76 51.30
CA GLU A 130 -1.60 -144.05 49.92
C GLU A 130 -2.23 -142.81 49.25
N ASN A 131 -3.07 -142.07 50.00
CA ASN A 131 -3.63 -140.81 49.53
C ASN A 131 -2.55 -139.79 49.16
N ALA A 132 -1.51 -139.63 50.00
CA ALA A 132 -0.40 -138.70 49.73
C ALA A 132 0.37 -139.06 48.46
N ARG A 133 0.58 -140.35 48.19
CA ARG A 133 1.26 -140.83 46.98
C ARG A 133 0.48 -140.49 45.71
N CYS A 134 -0.82 -140.76 45.70
CA CYS A 134 -1.69 -140.42 44.56
C CYS A 134 -1.72 -138.91 44.32
N GLN A 135 -1.80 -138.10 45.38
CA GLN A 135 -1.79 -136.65 45.28
C GLN A 135 -0.49 -136.11 44.66
N PHE A 136 0.66 -136.68 45.02
CA PHE A 136 1.95 -136.27 44.45
C PHE A 136 2.07 -136.61 42.95
N HIS A 137 1.58 -137.78 42.54
CA HIS A 137 1.58 -138.17 41.13
C HIS A 137 0.67 -137.29 40.28
N ASP A 138 -0.52 -136.97 40.79
CA ASP A 138 -1.45 -136.05 40.11
C ASP A 138 -0.89 -134.61 40.05
N LEU A 139 -0.13 -134.17 41.06
CA LEU A 139 0.55 -132.88 41.04
C LEU A 139 1.58 -132.78 39.90
N ILE A 140 2.44 -133.79 39.74
CA ILE A 140 3.42 -133.82 38.64
C ILE A 140 2.72 -133.80 37.28
N ARG A 141 1.67 -134.62 37.12
CA ARG A 141 0.88 -134.65 35.89
C ARG A 141 0.26 -133.30 35.55
N ARG A 142 -0.36 -132.64 36.54
CA ARG A 142 -0.94 -131.29 36.36
C ARG A 142 0.11 -130.26 36.03
N LEU A 143 1.30 -130.32 36.65
CA LEU A 143 2.41 -129.42 36.35
C LEU A 143 2.98 -129.64 34.95
N SER A 144 3.13 -130.89 34.50
CA SER A 144 3.54 -131.22 33.13
C SER A 144 2.57 -130.63 32.11
N VAL A 145 1.26 -130.80 32.33
CA VAL A 145 0.22 -130.21 31.46
C VAL A 145 0.26 -128.67 31.49
N ALA A 146 0.40 -128.07 32.68
CA ALA A 146 0.43 -126.61 32.82
C ALA A 146 1.66 -125.96 32.19
N LEU A 147 2.79 -126.68 32.12
CA LEU A 147 4.05 -126.22 31.52
C LEU A 147 4.24 -126.67 30.07
N ASP A 148 3.24 -127.35 29.49
CA ASP A 148 3.23 -127.93 28.14
C ASP A 148 4.43 -128.87 27.88
N VAL A 149 4.75 -129.69 28.88
CA VAL A 149 5.79 -130.73 28.82
C VAL A 149 5.10 -132.08 28.69
N GLU A 150 5.43 -132.87 27.66
CA GLU A 150 4.83 -134.19 27.41
C GLU A 150 4.95 -135.10 28.65
N PHE A 151 3.80 -135.59 29.13
CA PHE A 151 3.71 -136.51 30.26
C PHE A 151 3.63 -137.96 29.75
N CYS A 152 4.61 -138.79 30.11
CA CYS A 152 4.61 -140.23 29.79
C CYS A 152 4.26 -141.06 31.03
N ASP A 153 3.37 -142.05 30.92
CA ASP A 153 2.81 -142.83 32.03
C ASP A 153 3.71 -143.97 32.56
N THR A 154 5.01 -143.96 32.24
CA THR A 154 5.92 -145.06 32.59
C THR A 154 6.53 -144.85 33.98
N ALA A 155 6.12 -145.67 34.93
CA ALA A 155 6.34 -145.53 36.38
C ALA A 155 7.79 -145.39 36.92
N HIS A 156 8.84 -145.35 36.08
CA HIS A 156 10.25 -145.41 36.55
C HIS A 156 11.24 -144.43 35.90
N THR A 157 10.80 -143.43 35.11
CA THR A 157 11.74 -142.53 34.41
C THR A 157 11.30 -141.06 34.36
N HIS A 158 10.87 -140.47 35.47
CA HIS A 158 10.57 -139.03 35.51
C HIS A 158 11.37 -138.30 36.57
N SER A 159 12.25 -137.40 36.11
CA SER A 159 12.99 -136.49 36.96
C SER A 159 12.25 -135.14 37.04
N PRO A 160 11.89 -134.64 38.23
CA PRO A 160 11.32 -133.30 38.44
C PRO A 160 12.17 -132.16 37.85
N GLU A 161 13.44 -132.42 37.55
CA GLU A 161 14.42 -131.46 37.03
C GLU A 161 13.98 -130.76 35.74
N SER A 162 13.35 -131.47 34.80
CA SER A 162 12.95 -130.88 33.50
C SER A 162 11.84 -129.84 33.65
N LEU A 163 10.90 -130.07 34.57
CA LEU A 163 9.84 -129.11 34.91
C LEU A 163 10.43 -127.87 35.60
N ILE A 164 11.47 -128.03 36.43
CA ILE A 164 12.16 -126.92 37.09
C ILE A 164 12.89 -126.05 36.07
N ILE A 165 13.60 -126.65 35.11
CA ILE A 165 14.29 -125.92 34.03
C ILE A 165 13.28 -125.12 33.21
N LYS A 166 12.15 -125.75 32.81
CA LYS A 166 11.11 -125.07 32.03
C LYS A 166 10.46 -123.91 32.79
N ALA A 167 10.19 -124.09 34.08
CA ALA A 167 9.68 -123.02 34.94
C ALA A 167 10.69 -121.87 35.07
N ALA A 168 11.98 -122.15 35.19
CA ALA A 168 13.03 -121.14 35.23
C ALA A 168 13.13 -120.33 33.92
N GLU A 169 13.06 -120.99 32.76
CA GLU A 169 13.00 -120.34 31.46
C GLU A 169 11.80 -119.39 31.36
N LEU A 170 10.61 -119.85 31.77
CA LEU A 170 9.40 -119.03 31.76
C LEU A 170 9.51 -117.82 32.70
N VAL A 171 10.12 -117.97 33.88
CA VAL A 171 10.39 -116.84 34.78
C VAL A 171 11.34 -115.82 34.14
N GLN A 172 12.39 -116.29 33.45
CA GLN A 172 13.32 -115.42 32.72
C GLN A 172 12.60 -114.68 31.58
N ASP A 173 11.75 -115.37 30.82
CA ASP A 173 10.96 -114.78 29.74
C ASP A 173 9.93 -113.77 30.25
N ILE A 174 9.22 -114.08 31.34
CA ILE A 174 8.30 -113.15 32.02
C ILE A 174 9.06 -111.91 32.47
N THR A 175 10.26 -112.06 33.05
CA THR A 175 11.09 -110.93 33.49
C THR A 175 11.50 -110.08 32.29
N ARG A 176 11.94 -110.70 31.19
CA ARG A 176 12.29 -110.01 29.94
C ARG A 176 11.09 -109.27 29.34
N LEU A 177 9.91 -109.89 29.31
CA LEU A 177 8.68 -109.29 28.81
C LEU A 177 8.21 -108.12 29.69
N LYS A 178 8.31 -108.24 31.03
CA LYS A 178 8.02 -107.15 31.96
C LYS A 178 8.93 -105.95 31.71
N SER A 179 10.24 -106.15 31.57
CA SER A 179 11.18 -105.06 31.24
C SER A 179 10.87 -104.42 29.89
N LYS A 180 10.54 -105.22 28.87
CA LYS A 180 10.10 -104.69 27.56
C LYS A 180 8.81 -103.87 27.70
N CYS A 181 7.82 -104.37 28.43
CA CYS A 181 6.53 -103.69 28.65
C CYS A 181 6.73 -102.36 29.38
N MET A 182 7.59 -102.33 30.41
CA MET A 182 7.93 -101.11 31.15
C MET A 182 8.57 -100.07 30.22
N ASN A 183 9.60 -100.46 29.47
CA ASN A 183 10.27 -99.57 28.51
C ASN A 183 9.30 -99.04 27.44
N THR A 184 8.41 -99.89 26.91
CA THR A 184 7.39 -99.44 25.94
C THR A 184 6.41 -98.46 26.57
N THR A 185 6.02 -98.66 27.83
CA THR A 185 5.12 -97.77 28.57
C THR A 185 5.78 -96.41 28.83
N GLU A 186 7.05 -96.40 29.24
CA GLU A 186 7.83 -95.17 29.43
C GLU A 186 8.04 -94.40 28.11
N ASN A 187 8.36 -95.11 27.02
CA ASN A 187 8.47 -94.51 25.70
C ASN A 187 7.13 -93.93 25.23
N LEU A 188 6.03 -94.64 25.43
CA LEU A 188 4.69 -94.15 25.11
C LEU A 188 4.37 -92.89 25.92
N SER A 189 4.63 -92.89 27.24
CA SER A 189 4.43 -91.72 28.10
C SER A 189 5.24 -90.51 27.62
N THR A 190 6.51 -90.72 27.24
CA THR A 190 7.37 -89.67 26.69
C THR A 190 6.80 -89.12 25.39
N ILE A 191 6.42 -89.98 24.45
CA ILE A 191 5.82 -89.57 23.16
C ILE A 191 4.49 -88.84 23.37
N GLU A 192 3.65 -89.28 24.31
CA GLU A 192 2.41 -88.57 24.64
C GLU A 192 2.67 -87.18 25.20
N GLN A 193 3.70 -87.02 26.03
CA GLN A 193 4.12 -85.73 26.55
C GLN A 193 4.65 -84.81 25.44
N ASP A 194 5.50 -85.33 24.56
CA ASP A 194 6.03 -84.59 23.42
C ASP A 194 4.90 -84.15 22.47
N LEU A 195 3.94 -85.04 22.20
CA LEU A 195 2.79 -84.74 21.36
C LEU A 195 1.90 -83.64 21.97
N ARG A 196 1.69 -83.64 23.30
CA ARG A 196 1.01 -82.56 24.01
C ARG A 196 1.76 -81.24 23.87
N SER A 197 3.08 -81.26 24.11
CA SER A 197 3.95 -80.08 23.96
C SER A 197 3.94 -79.51 22.53
N CYS A 198 3.96 -80.39 21.51
CA CYS A 198 3.83 -80.00 20.12
C CYS A 198 2.46 -79.37 19.82
N ARG A 199 1.37 -79.93 20.38
CA ARG A 199 0.03 -79.34 20.26
C ARG A 199 -0.03 -77.94 20.87
N ASP A 200 0.46 -77.77 22.08
CA ASP A 200 0.46 -76.46 22.76
C ASP A 200 1.29 -75.43 21.97
N SER A 201 2.41 -75.87 21.40
CA SER A 201 3.26 -75.02 20.57
C SER A 201 2.59 -74.63 19.24
N LEU A 202 1.85 -75.56 18.63
CA LEU A 202 1.05 -75.28 17.43
C LEU A 202 -0.10 -74.32 17.72
N GLU A 203 -0.78 -74.48 18.85
CA GLU A 203 -1.87 -73.60 19.27
C GLU A 203 -1.35 -72.17 19.50
N ARG A 204 -0.21 -72.02 20.19
CA ARG A 204 0.46 -70.73 20.32
C ARG A 204 0.81 -70.13 18.97
N ALA A 205 1.43 -70.89 18.08
CA ALA A 205 1.79 -70.41 16.74
C ALA A 205 0.56 -69.98 15.91
N ASN A 206 -0.57 -70.69 16.04
CA ASN A 206 -1.82 -70.28 15.40
C ASN A 206 -2.36 -68.98 15.98
N SER A 207 -2.32 -68.81 17.31
CA SER A 207 -2.74 -67.55 17.94
C SER A 207 -1.88 -66.36 17.51
N ASP A 208 -0.56 -66.55 17.40
CA ASP A 208 0.37 -65.54 16.89
C ASP A 208 0.09 -65.20 15.43
N LYS A 209 -0.17 -66.21 14.59
CA LYS A 209 -0.60 -66.01 13.20
C LYS A 209 -1.87 -65.16 13.13
N ASP A 210 -2.87 -65.42 13.96
CA ASP A 210 -4.13 -64.66 13.95
C ASP A 210 -3.93 -63.21 14.42
N ILE A 211 -3.01 -62.97 15.36
CA ILE A 211 -2.62 -61.61 15.77
C ILE A 211 -1.92 -60.90 14.61
N LEU A 212 -0.93 -61.53 13.99
CA LEU A 212 -0.18 -60.97 12.87
C LEU A 212 -1.09 -60.70 11.66
N GLN A 213 -2.06 -61.58 11.39
CA GLN A 213 -3.03 -61.40 10.31
C GLN A 213 -3.95 -60.20 10.55
N ARG A 214 -4.37 -59.97 11.80
CA ARG A 214 -5.13 -58.76 12.17
C ARG A 214 -4.28 -57.49 12.03
N GLN A 215 -3.03 -57.53 12.47
CA GLN A 215 -2.09 -56.41 12.32
C GLN A 215 -1.84 -56.09 10.83
N LEU A 216 -1.59 -57.11 10.01
CA LEU A 216 -1.41 -56.95 8.56
C LEU A 216 -2.65 -56.30 7.93
N SER A 217 -3.85 -56.75 8.31
CA SER A 217 -5.11 -56.17 7.82
C SER A 217 -5.25 -54.68 8.21
N SER A 218 -4.89 -54.33 9.45
CA SER A 218 -4.85 -52.93 9.91
C SER A 218 -3.85 -52.10 9.11
N HIS A 219 -2.64 -52.61 8.90
CA HIS A 219 -1.59 -51.91 8.15
C HIS A 219 -1.98 -51.71 6.67
N LEU A 220 -2.68 -52.67 6.06
CA LEU A 220 -3.21 -52.51 4.70
C LEU A 220 -4.23 -51.37 4.62
N LEU A 221 -5.12 -51.23 5.62
CA LEU A 221 -6.07 -50.12 5.69
C LEU A 221 -5.36 -48.77 5.89
N ASP A 222 -4.34 -48.72 6.75
CA ASP A 222 -3.53 -47.52 6.95
C ASP A 222 -2.79 -47.10 5.68
N ILE A 223 -2.22 -48.06 4.95
CA ILE A 223 -1.56 -47.82 3.66
C ILE A 223 -2.56 -47.23 2.65
N GLU A 224 -3.77 -47.78 2.58
CA GLU A 224 -4.78 -47.30 1.63
C GLU A 224 -5.26 -45.89 1.99
N ARG A 225 -5.45 -45.60 3.29
CA ARG A 225 -5.73 -44.24 3.78
C ARG A 225 -4.60 -43.27 3.39
N LEU A 226 -3.34 -43.64 3.62
CA LEU A 226 -2.19 -42.81 3.28
C LEU A 226 -2.06 -42.58 1.77
N LYS A 227 -2.40 -43.56 0.93
CA LYS A 227 -2.45 -43.37 -0.52
C LYS A 227 -3.53 -42.36 -0.92
N GLN A 228 -4.73 -42.47 -0.34
CA GLN A 228 -5.81 -41.54 -0.61
C GLN A 228 -5.46 -40.11 -0.16
N GLU A 229 -4.87 -39.96 1.02
CA GLU A 229 -4.36 -38.67 1.52
C GLU A 229 -3.28 -38.10 0.58
N LYS A 230 -2.34 -38.94 0.12
CA LYS A 230 -1.31 -38.55 -0.85
C LYS A 230 -1.91 -38.07 -2.17
N GLU A 231 -2.91 -38.77 -2.70
CA GLU A 231 -3.60 -38.38 -3.94
C GLU A 231 -4.34 -37.04 -3.79
N SER A 232 -5.05 -36.87 -2.67
CA SER A 232 -5.73 -35.62 -2.32
C SER A 232 -4.73 -34.45 -2.24
N LEU A 233 -3.61 -34.65 -1.53
CA LEU A 233 -2.54 -33.66 -1.42
C LEU A 233 -1.89 -33.38 -2.78
N ALA A 234 -1.70 -34.38 -3.63
CA ALA A 234 -1.15 -34.21 -4.96
C ALA A 234 -2.08 -33.38 -5.87
N VAL A 235 -3.40 -33.57 -5.78
CA VAL A 235 -4.38 -32.75 -6.49
C VAL A 235 -4.35 -31.31 -5.98
N SER A 236 -4.37 -31.12 -4.66
CA SER A 236 -4.28 -29.79 -4.04
C SER A 236 -3.00 -29.05 -4.44
N ASN A 237 -1.85 -29.74 -4.41
CA ASN A 237 -0.58 -29.16 -4.83
C ASN A 237 -0.59 -28.72 -6.31
N ARG A 238 -1.20 -29.52 -7.20
CA ARG A 238 -1.33 -29.13 -8.62
C ARG A 238 -2.21 -27.89 -8.80
N VAL A 239 -3.24 -27.70 -7.97
CA VAL A 239 -4.08 -26.49 -8.01
C VAL A 239 -3.26 -25.28 -7.56
N LEU A 240 -2.56 -25.40 -6.43
CA LEU A 240 -1.69 -24.33 -5.91
C LEU A 240 -0.56 -23.97 -6.89
N GLU A 241 0.03 -24.95 -7.57
CA GLU A 241 1.04 -24.70 -8.61
C GLU A 241 0.49 -23.90 -9.79
N ARG A 242 -0.75 -24.16 -10.21
CA ARG A 242 -1.42 -23.37 -11.26
C ARG A 242 -1.73 -21.95 -10.79
N GLU A 243 -2.29 -21.80 -9.60
CA GLU A 243 -2.58 -20.48 -9.02
C GLU A 243 -1.30 -19.64 -8.85
N LEU A 244 -0.21 -20.26 -8.41
CA LEU A 244 1.11 -19.63 -8.32
C LEU A 244 1.62 -19.18 -9.70
N HIS A 245 1.43 -20.02 -10.72
CA HIS A 245 1.82 -19.69 -12.09
C HIS A 245 1.03 -18.48 -12.61
N GLU A 246 -0.30 -18.49 -12.48
CA GLU A 246 -1.16 -17.37 -12.87
C GLU A 246 -0.80 -16.08 -12.12
N ALA A 247 -0.50 -16.17 -10.81
CA ALA A 247 -0.08 -15.02 -10.03
C ALA A 247 1.26 -14.44 -10.53
N ARG A 248 2.22 -15.29 -10.91
CA ARG A 248 3.50 -14.86 -11.50
C ARG A 248 3.30 -14.19 -12.86
N GLU A 249 2.41 -14.70 -13.71
CA GLU A 249 2.08 -14.07 -14.99
C GLU A 249 1.43 -12.70 -14.79
N LYS A 250 0.45 -12.59 -13.89
CA LYS A 250 -0.18 -11.32 -13.51
C LYS A 250 0.85 -10.32 -12.99
N PHE A 251 1.76 -10.76 -12.13
CA PHE A 251 2.85 -9.92 -11.63
C PHE A 251 3.78 -9.44 -12.75
N SER A 252 4.18 -10.32 -13.66
CA SER A 252 4.99 -9.98 -14.83
C SER A 252 4.29 -8.94 -15.72
N HIS A 253 2.98 -9.09 -15.94
CA HIS A 253 2.19 -8.13 -16.71
C HIS A 253 2.11 -6.76 -16.01
N CYS A 254 1.80 -6.74 -14.70
CA CYS A 254 1.80 -5.50 -13.92
C CYS A 254 3.17 -4.82 -13.91
N SER A 255 4.26 -5.58 -13.79
CA SER A 255 5.62 -5.03 -13.84
C SER A 255 5.95 -4.39 -15.18
N LYS A 256 5.57 -5.03 -16.30
CA LYS A 256 5.73 -4.43 -17.64
C LYS A 256 4.92 -3.14 -17.80
N ASN A 257 3.66 -3.16 -17.35
CA ASN A 257 2.80 -1.98 -17.41
C ASN A 257 3.34 -0.84 -16.54
N LEU A 258 3.86 -1.15 -15.35
CA LEU A 258 4.48 -0.17 -14.47
C LEU A 258 5.70 0.49 -15.14
N ASN A 259 6.54 -0.30 -15.83
CA ASN A 259 7.68 0.25 -16.57
C ASN A 259 7.22 1.20 -17.68
N VAL A 260 6.20 0.83 -18.47
CA VAL A 260 5.63 1.71 -19.51
C VAL A 260 5.09 3.02 -18.90
N VAL A 261 4.36 2.94 -17.78
CA VAL A 261 3.87 4.13 -17.09
C VAL A 261 5.02 4.99 -16.57
N THR A 262 6.07 4.36 -16.03
CA THR A 262 7.26 5.06 -15.53
C THR A 262 7.98 5.78 -16.66
N ASP A 263 8.18 5.14 -17.82
CA ASP A 263 8.78 5.74 -19.00
C ASP A 263 7.96 6.92 -19.51
N ASN A 264 6.62 6.80 -19.56
CA ASN A 264 5.73 7.88 -19.93
C ASN A 264 5.81 9.07 -18.96
N VAL A 265 5.90 8.82 -17.65
CA VAL A 265 6.08 9.87 -16.64
C VAL A 265 7.41 10.59 -16.85
N ASN A 266 8.51 9.86 -17.02
CA ASN A 266 9.83 10.44 -17.28
C ASN A 266 9.85 11.28 -18.57
N GLN A 267 9.16 10.82 -19.62
CA GLN A 267 9.01 11.57 -20.86
C GLN A 267 8.20 12.85 -20.66
N ASN A 268 7.10 12.78 -19.91
CA ASN A 268 6.28 13.94 -19.58
C ASN A 268 7.06 14.95 -18.72
N GLU A 269 7.83 14.50 -17.74
CA GLU A 269 8.70 15.37 -16.94
C GLU A 269 9.73 16.10 -17.80
N SER A 270 10.38 15.38 -18.73
CA SER A 270 11.31 15.97 -19.69
C SER A 270 10.62 17.03 -20.57
N MET A 271 9.43 16.73 -21.08
CA MET A 271 8.62 17.67 -21.86
C MET A 271 8.25 18.92 -21.05
N ILE A 272 7.84 18.75 -19.79
CA ILE A 272 7.51 19.87 -18.89
C ILE A 272 8.74 20.75 -18.65
N ILE A 273 9.92 20.18 -18.43
CA ILE A 273 11.17 20.93 -18.27
C ILE A 273 11.46 21.73 -19.53
N GLN A 274 11.33 21.12 -20.71
CA GLN A 274 11.56 21.80 -21.99
C GLN A 274 10.57 22.95 -22.22
N LEU A 275 9.27 22.72 -21.99
CA LEU A 275 8.25 23.76 -22.11
C LEU A 275 8.47 24.92 -21.14
N LYS A 276 8.96 24.66 -19.93
CA LYS A 276 9.35 25.71 -18.97
C LYS A 276 10.52 26.54 -19.47
N GLU A 277 11.49 25.92 -20.15
CA GLU A 277 12.62 26.63 -20.73
C GLU A 277 12.19 27.48 -21.94
N ASP A 278 11.38 26.92 -22.83
CA ASP A 278 10.80 27.64 -23.96
C ASP A 278 9.98 28.85 -23.49
N LEU A 279 9.20 28.68 -22.42
CA LEU A 279 8.45 29.78 -21.80
C LEU A 279 9.38 30.86 -21.25
N ARG A 280 10.45 30.49 -20.54
CA ARG A 280 11.48 31.45 -20.07
C ARG A 280 12.10 32.23 -21.23
N HIS A 281 12.50 31.55 -22.30
CA HIS A 281 13.05 32.22 -23.48
C HIS A 281 12.05 33.16 -24.15
N ARG A 282 10.76 32.78 -24.20
CA ARG A 282 9.69 33.64 -24.72
C ARG A 282 9.48 34.86 -23.85
N ASP A 283 9.47 34.71 -22.53
CA ASP A 283 9.35 35.81 -21.58
C ASP A 283 10.54 36.79 -21.70
N GLU A 284 11.77 36.28 -21.77
CA GLU A 284 12.95 37.12 -22.00
C GLU A 284 12.86 37.89 -23.31
N LYS A 285 12.42 37.23 -24.40
CA LYS A 285 12.23 37.88 -25.70
C LYS A 285 11.15 38.94 -25.63
N TYR A 286 10.04 38.68 -24.94
CA TYR A 286 8.96 39.64 -24.74
C TYR A 286 9.44 40.85 -23.95
N GLN A 287 10.18 40.66 -22.85
CA GLN A 287 10.76 41.76 -22.06
C GLN A 287 11.74 42.61 -22.87
N ARG A 288 12.59 42.00 -23.70
CA ARG A 288 13.47 42.74 -24.63
C ARG A 288 12.66 43.56 -25.62
N LEU A 289 11.66 42.96 -26.27
CA LEU A 289 10.81 43.65 -27.25
C LEU A 289 10.01 44.80 -26.60
N GLN A 290 9.50 44.59 -25.38
CA GLN A 290 8.80 45.61 -24.62
C GLN A 290 9.73 46.77 -24.25
N THR A 291 10.98 46.49 -23.92
CA THR A 291 12.02 47.50 -23.66
C THR A 291 12.35 48.29 -24.93
N GLU A 292 12.56 47.61 -26.05
CA GLU A 292 12.80 48.26 -27.36
C GLU A 292 11.62 49.13 -27.80
N PHE A 293 10.38 48.63 -27.61
CA PHE A 293 9.17 49.38 -27.89
C PHE A 293 9.08 50.65 -27.05
N ARG A 294 9.32 50.55 -25.72
CA ARG A 294 9.37 51.71 -24.84
C ARG A 294 10.45 52.71 -25.26
N ASN A 295 11.67 52.25 -25.57
CA ASN A 295 12.76 53.12 -26.01
C ASN A 295 12.43 53.83 -27.34
N THR A 296 11.73 53.15 -28.25
CA THR A 296 11.28 53.72 -29.52
C THR A 296 10.22 54.80 -29.27
N MET A 297 9.25 54.51 -28.40
CA MET A 297 8.22 55.46 -27.98
C MET A 297 8.83 56.71 -27.33
N GLU A 298 9.81 56.52 -26.44
CA GLU A 298 10.57 57.61 -25.83
C GLU A 298 11.32 58.44 -26.88
N SER A 299 12.00 57.79 -27.83
CA SER A 299 12.72 58.46 -28.91
C SER A 299 11.79 59.32 -29.79
N ILE A 300 10.63 58.78 -30.17
CA ILE A 300 9.63 59.52 -30.95
C ILE A 300 9.07 60.70 -30.15
N ALA A 301 8.75 60.49 -28.87
CA ALA A 301 8.24 61.55 -28.00
C ALA A 301 9.25 62.68 -27.81
N ILE A 302 10.54 62.38 -27.67
CA ILE A 302 11.63 63.37 -27.62
C ILE A 302 11.68 64.17 -28.93
N LEU A 303 11.65 63.50 -30.09
CA LEU A 303 11.69 64.18 -31.40
C LEU A 303 10.49 65.10 -31.66
N LEU A 304 9.31 64.75 -31.13
CA LEU A 304 8.09 65.54 -31.26
C LEU A 304 7.96 66.65 -30.19
N SER A 305 8.77 66.56 -29.14
CA SER A 305 8.84 67.58 -28.09
C SER A 305 9.59 68.81 -28.58
N LEU A 306 9.14 69.97 -28.13
CA LEU A 306 9.75 71.27 -28.37
C LEU A 306 10.06 71.93 -27.02
N PRO A 307 10.93 72.94 -26.96
CA PRO A 307 11.19 73.68 -25.72
C PRO A 307 9.92 74.26 -25.06
N THR A 308 8.89 74.55 -25.86
CA THR A 308 7.61 75.10 -25.40
C THR A 308 6.54 74.03 -25.17
N ARG A 309 6.80 72.76 -25.53
CA ARG A 309 5.84 71.66 -25.35
C ARG A 309 6.51 70.31 -25.23
N PHE A 310 6.30 69.68 -24.09
CA PHE A 310 6.69 68.30 -23.84
C PHE A 310 5.63 67.31 -24.37
N VAL A 311 6.09 66.19 -24.91
CA VAL A 311 5.26 65.05 -25.33
C VAL A 311 5.69 63.84 -24.53
N GLU A 312 4.76 63.21 -23.81
CA GLU A 312 5.02 61.97 -23.10
C GLU A 312 5.19 60.79 -24.06
N ALA A 313 5.99 59.81 -23.67
CA ALA A 313 6.28 58.56 -24.39
C ALA A 313 5.10 57.56 -24.38
N HIS A 314 3.91 58.03 -24.73
CA HIS A 314 2.68 57.25 -24.77
C HIS A 314 2.04 57.35 -26.17
N GLU A 315 1.35 56.28 -26.62
CA GLU A 315 0.88 56.18 -28.01
C GLU A 315 -0.15 57.26 -28.35
N SER A 316 -1.09 57.49 -27.44
CA SER A 316 -2.11 58.54 -27.60
C SER A 316 -1.50 59.93 -27.71
N THR A 317 -0.59 60.29 -26.81
CA THR A 317 0.03 61.64 -26.75
C THR A 317 0.88 61.92 -27.98
N ILE A 318 1.65 60.92 -28.45
CA ILE A 318 2.43 61.00 -29.69
C ILE A 318 1.49 61.21 -30.90
N LYS A 319 0.42 60.41 -31.01
CA LYS A 319 -0.55 60.54 -32.12
C LYS A 319 -1.23 61.91 -32.11
N ASP A 320 -1.64 62.39 -30.95
CA ASP A 320 -2.28 63.70 -30.83
C ASP A 320 -1.33 64.82 -31.26
N ARG A 321 -0.05 64.75 -30.89
CA ARG A 321 0.94 65.74 -31.34
C ARG A 321 1.16 65.69 -32.84
N ILE A 322 1.26 64.50 -33.45
CA ILE A 322 1.40 64.35 -34.90
C ILE A 322 0.19 64.98 -35.62
N ARG A 323 -1.03 64.71 -35.15
CA ARG A 323 -2.26 65.30 -35.74
C ARG A 323 -2.24 66.82 -35.68
N GLU A 324 -1.78 67.39 -34.58
CA GLU A 324 -1.67 68.84 -34.44
C GLU A 324 -0.62 69.43 -35.38
N ILE A 325 0.59 68.84 -35.45
CA ILE A 325 1.62 69.28 -36.40
C ILE A 325 1.09 69.23 -37.85
N LEU A 326 0.34 68.19 -38.20
CA LEU A 326 -0.29 68.08 -39.51
C LEU A 326 -1.32 69.18 -39.76
N SER A 327 -2.13 69.52 -38.74
CA SER A 327 -3.10 70.63 -38.82
C SER A 327 -2.38 71.97 -39.00
N ASP A 328 -1.37 72.26 -38.17
CA ASP A 328 -0.57 73.48 -38.26
C ASP A 328 0.09 73.61 -39.64
N ASN A 329 0.60 72.50 -40.18
CA ASN A 329 1.25 72.50 -41.49
C ASN A 329 0.23 72.72 -42.62
N LYS A 330 -0.99 72.18 -42.49
CA LYS A 330 -2.08 72.45 -43.42
C LYS A 330 -2.46 73.94 -43.39
N ASP A 331 -2.59 74.53 -42.21
CA ASP A 331 -2.91 75.94 -42.05
C ASP A 331 -1.81 76.85 -42.61
N LYS A 332 -0.54 76.53 -42.34
CA LYS A 332 0.62 77.22 -42.95
C LYS A 332 0.64 77.08 -44.46
N SER A 333 0.31 75.91 -45.00
CA SER A 333 0.23 75.69 -46.45
C SER A 333 -0.86 76.56 -47.08
N VAL A 334 -2.03 76.67 -46.44
CA VAL A 334 -3.11 77.57 -46.88
C VAL A 334 -2.64 79.03 -46.84
N GLN A 335 -1.95 79.44 -45.77
CA GLN A 335 -1.38 80.79 -45.67
C GLN A 335 -0.32 81.06 -46.74
N LEU A 336 0.57 80.11 -47.03
CA LEU A 336 1.56 80.22 -48.10
C LEU A 336 0.90 80.38 -49.46
N GLU A 337 -0.17 79.64 -49.73
CA GLU A 337 -0.93 79.77 -50.98
C GLU A 337 -1.59 81.16 -51.06
N ALA A 338 -2.18 81.65 -49.97
CA ALA A 338 -2.71 83.01 -49.91
C ALA A 338 -1.62 84.09 -50.12
N PHE A 339 -0.41 83.89 -49.60
CA PHE A 339 0.71 84.79 -49.86
C PHE A 339 1.21 84.70 -51.31
N ARG A 340 1.22 83.51 -51.92
CA ARG A 340 1.53 83.35 -53.35
C ARG A 340 0.52 84.06 -54.22
N ASP A 341 -0.77 83.96 -53.92
CA ASP A 341 -1.83 84.67 -54.62
C ASP A 341 -1.67 86.19 -54.48
N LYS A 342 -1.37 86.67 -53.27
CA LYS A 342 -1.10 88.09 -53.02
C LYS A 342 0.15 88.56 -53.77
N LEU A 343 1.23 87.78 -53.77
CA LEU A 343 2.45 88.09 -54.51
C LEU A 343 2.19 88.15 -56.02
N ASN A 344 1.41 87.20 -56.55
CA ASN A 344 1.00 87.18 -57.95
C ASN A 344 0.18 88.43 -58.30
N LEU A 345 -0.74 88.85 -57.44
CA LEU A 345 -1.53 90.07 -57.62
C LEU A 345 -0.64 91.32 -57.64
N GLU A 346 0.28 91.46 -56.67
CA GLU A 346 1.23 92.56 -56.61
C GLU A 346 2.18 92.56 -57.82
N SER A 347 2.67 91.40 -58.26
CA SER A 347 3.46 91.28 -59.50
C SER A 347 2.67 91.70 -60.74
N GLN A 348 1.39 91.35 -60.84
CA GLN A 348 0.53 91.83 -61.93
C GLN A 348 0.31 93.34 -61.85
N GLN A 349 0.11 93.92 -60.67
CA GLN A 349 -0.01 95.36 -60.50
C GLN A 349 1.28 96.08 -60.88
N LEU A 350 2.43 95.57 -60.44
CA LEU A 350 3.74 96.09 -60.82
C LEU A 350 3.99 96.00 -62.33
N GLY A 351 3.58 94.91 -62.98
CA GLY A 351 3.65 94.77 -64.43
C GLY A 351 2.78 95.81 -65.16
N ARG A 352 1.57 96.10 -64.66
CA ARG A 352 0.71 97.16 -65.20
C ARG A 352 1.32 98.54 -65.01
N THR A 353 1.86 98.84 -63.83
CA THR A 353 2.50 100.14 -63.56
C THR A 353 3.78 100.32 -64.37
N ALA A 354 4.59 99.28 -64.52
CA ALA A 354 5.76 99.29 -65.40
C ALA A 354 5.35 99.55 -66.86
N HIS A 355 4.29 98.90 -67.36
CA HIS A 355 3.79 99.14 -68.72
C HIS A 355 3.29 100.58 -68.93
N LEU A 356 2.53 101.11 -67.96
CA LEU A 356 2.10 102.52 -67.96
C LEU A 356 3.29 103.49 -67.91
N HIS A 357 4.32 103.16 -67.12
CA HIS A 357 5.56 103.93 -67.04
C HIS A 357 6.31 103.92 -68.38
N ASP A 358 6.49 102.77 -69.02
CA ASP A 358 7.12 102.67 -70.35
C ASP A 358 6.35 103.45 -71.41
N GLN A 359 5.02 103.39 -71.37
CA GLN A 359 4.16 104.17 -72.26
C GLN A 359 4.34 105.69 -72.03
N ALA A 360 4.36 106.13 -70.78
CA ALA A 360 4.62 107.52 -70.42
C ALA A 360 6.04 107.96 -70.84
N SER A 361 7.04 107.13 -70.61
CA SER A 361 8.44 107.40 -70.97
C SER A 361 8.62 107.49 -72.48
N THR A 362 7.96 106.63 -73.25
CA THR A 362 7.95 106.69 -74.72
C THR A 362 7.31 108.00 -75.20
N ARG A 363 6.21 108.41 -74.57
CA ARG A 363 5.52 109.67 -74.89
C ARG A 363 6.40 110.89 -74.58
N VAL A 364 7.11 110.88 -73.45
CA VAL A 364 8.11 111.91 -73.12
C VAL A 364 9.19 111.98 -74.20
N ARG A 365 9.75 110.83 -74.60
CA ARG A 365 10.79 110.76 -75.64
C ARG A 365 10.32 111.34 -76.99
N ILE A 366 9.11 111.03 -77.41
CA ILE A 366 8.50 111.61 -78.63
C ILE A 366 8.40 113.14 -78.52
N LEU A 367 7.92 113.65 -77.38
CA LEU A 367 7.82 115.09 -77.14
C LEU A 367 9.19 115.78 -77.07
N GLU A 368 10.21 115.11 -76.53
CA GLU A 368 11.60 115.58 -76.54
C GLU A 368 12.17 115.65 -77.97
N ASP A 369 11.92 114.64 -78.80
CA ASP A 369 12.33 114.64 -80.22
C ASP A 369 11.62 115.75 -81.02
N GLU A 370 10.33 115.96 -80.79
CA GLU A 370 9.57 117.08 -81.38
C GLU A 370 10.12 118.43 -80.94
N ARG A 371 10.44 118.59 -79.64
CA ARG A 371 11.08 119.79 -79.09
C ARG A 371 12.42 120.06 -79.77
N ASN A 372 13.29 119.06 -79.85
CA ASN A 372 14.59 119.16 -80.51
C ASN A 372 14.46 119.55 -81.99
N MET A 373 13.47 118.98 -82.70
CA MET A 373 13.21 119.32 -84.10
C MET A 373 12.75 120.78 -84.25
N LEU A 374 11.87 121.25 -83.37
CA LEU A 374 11.41 122.64 -83.36
C LEU A 374 12.53 123.61 -82.99
N GLU A 375 13.36 123.29 -81.98
CA GLU A 375 14.56 124.05 -81.63
C GLU A 375 15.52 124.14 -82.83
N GLY A 376 15.76 123.05 -83.54
CA GLY A 376 16.59 123.05 -84.76
C GLY A 376 16.01 123.92 -85.89
N LYS A 377 14.68 123.93 -86.07
CA LYS A 377 14.02 124.81 -87.04
C LYS A 377 14.17 126.29 -86.65
N VAL A 378 14.01 126.61 -85.37
CA VAL A 378 14.20 127.97 -84.85
C VAL A 378 15.63 128.44 -85.11
N HIS A 379 16.63 127.65 -84.72
CA HIS A 379 18.03 127.98 -84.98
C HIS A 379 18.34 128.18 -86.48
N LYS A 380 17.76 127.35 -87.35
CA LYS A 380 17.93 127.50 -88.80
C LYS A 380 17.35 128.83 -89.29
N LEU A 381 16.12 129.17 -88.88
CA LEU A 381 15.48 130.45 -89.24
C LEU A 381 16.25 131.65 -88.67
N GLU A 382 16.77 131.56 -87.44
CA GLU A 382 17.63 132.59 -86.83
C GLU A 382 18.91 132.81 -87.66
N SER A 383 19.54 131.74 -88.15
CA SER A 383 20.74 131.83 -89.00
C SER A 383 20.45 132.40 -90.40
N GLU A 384 19.32 132.03 -91.02
CA GLU A 384 18.89 132.59 -92.31
C GLU A 384 18.56 134.09 -92.18
N LEU A 385 17.91 134.50 -91.08
CA LEU A 385 17.63 135.91 -90.80
C LEU A 385 18.91 136.72 -90.64
N ASN A 386 19.86 136.24 -89.84
CA ASN A 386 21.17 136.89 -89.66
C ASN A 386 21.92 137.03 -91.00
N ALA A 387 21.88 136.02 -91.88
CA ALA A 387 22.51 136.07 -93.19
C ALA A 387 21.86 137.13 -94.11
N LEU A 388 20.53 137.26 -94.05
CA LEU A 388 19.77 138.29 -94.77
C LEU A 388 20.11 139.70 -94.29
N GLU A 389 20.21 139.90 -92.96
CA GLU A 389 20.63 141.19 -92.38
C GLU A 389 22.03 141.59 -92.85
N LEU A 390 22.98 140.66 -92.84
CA LEU A 390 24.35 140.88 -93.32
C LEU A 390 24.39 141.28 -94.82
N SER A 391 23.61 140.59 -95.64
CA SER A 391 23.51 140.87 -97.08
C SER A 391 22.96 142.28 -97.36
N LYS A 392 21.94 142.68 -96.60
CA LYS A 392 21.30 144.00 -96.72
C LYS A 392 22.28 145.13 -96.37
N ASP A 393 23.11 144.94 -95.35
CA ASP A 393 24.11 145.94 -94.95
C ASP A 393 25.26 146.06 -95.96
N ASN A 394 25.70 144.96 -96.57
CA ASN A 394 26.70 144.99 -97.65
C ASN A 394 26.20 145.77 -98.86
N LEU A 395 24.96 145.52 -99.31
CA LEU A 395 24.34 146.23 -100.44
C LEU A 395 24.18 147.73 -100.19
N ARG A 396 23.85 148.14 -98.95
CA ARG A 396 23.81 149.57 -98.58
C ARG A 396 25.19 150.22 -98.70
N LYS A 397 26.24 149.51 -98.30
CA LYS A 397 27.62 149.99 -98.33
C LYS A 397 28.10 150.21 -99.76
N ASP A 398 27.82 149.27 -100.66
CA ASP A 398 28.18 149.38 -102.08
C ASP A 398 27.46 150.53 -102.78
N LYS A 399 26.17 150.73 -102.49
CA LYS A 399 25.40 151.87 -103.01
C LYS A 399 26.02 153.21 -102.61
N ALA A 400 26.45 153.35 -101.34
CA ALA A 400 27.07 154.58 -100.86
C ALA A 400 28.41 154.87 -101.57
N ASN A 401 29.23 153.84 -101.77
CA ASN A 401 30.52 153.97 -102.47
C ASN A 401 30.35 154.40 -103.94
N PHE A 402 29.34 153.87 -104.64
CA PHE A 402 29.09 154.19 -106.04
C PHE A 402 28.66 155.65 -106.24
N VAL A 403 27.80 156.17 -105.36
CA VAL A 403 27.36 157.58 -105.40
C VAL A 403 28.55 158.53 -105.19
N ALA A 404 29.40 158.24 -104.21
CA ALA A 404 30.57 159.07 -103.91
C ALA A 404 31.57 159.11 -105.08
N PHE A 405 31.71 158.02 -105.84
CA PHE A 405 32.55 157.99 -107.03
C PHE A 405 32.03 158.93 -108.14
N LEU A 406 30.73 158.91 -108.42
CA LEU A 406 30.13 159.72 -109.48
C LEU A 406 30.22 161.24 -109.20
N GLU A 407 29.98 161.65 -107.95
CA GLU A 407 30.16 163.04 -107.55
C GLU A 407 31.59 163.55 -107.79
N ARG A 408 32.59 162.68 -107.55
CA ARG A 408 34.00 163.04 -107.74
C ARG A 408 34.36 163.19 -109.23
N LEU A 409 33.74 162.38 -110.09
CA LEU A 409 33.95 162.41 -111.53
C LEU A 409 33.34 163.68 -112.15
N SER A 410 32.15 164.09 -111.69
CA SER A 410 31.48 165.33 -112.14
C SER A 410 32.33 166.58 -111.89
N ARG A 411 32.95 166.67 -110.69
CA ARG A 411 33.86 167.77 -110.30
C ARG A 411 35.06 167.91 -111.19
N THR A 412 35.59 166.79 -111.67
CA THR A 412 36.79 166.80 -112.49
C THR A 412 36.50 167.33 -113.91
N LEU A 413 35.25 167.26 -114.37
CA LEU A 413 34.83 167.68 -115.71
C LEU A 413 34.22 169.09 -115.78
N ASN A 414 34.25 169.85 -114.66
CA ASN A 414 33.58 171.15 -114.49
C ASN A 414 32.09 171.07 -114.90
N MET A 415 31.38 170.05 -114.42
CA MET A 415 29.93 169.84 -114.65
C MET A 415 29.11 170.00 -113.36
N ASP A 416 29.68 170.66 -112.36
CA ASP A 416 29.17 170.69 -110.98
C ASP A 416 27.87 171.46 -110.79
N GLU A 417 27.67 172.55 -111.53
CA GLU A 417 26.46 173.38 -111.42
C GLU A 417 25.28 172.84 -112.26
N LEU A 418 25.53 171.93 -113.21
CA LEU A 418 24.50 171.37 -114.11
C LEU A 418 23.93 170.03 -113.65
N THR A 419 24.56 169.36 -112.68
CA THR A 419 24.25 167.98 -112.29
C THR A 419 23.57 167.84 -110.92
N GLN A 420 23.34 168.94 -110.19
CA GLN A 420 22.90 168.91 -108.79
C GLN A 420 21.43 168.51 -108.59
N ASP A 421 20.60 168.55 -109.63
CA ASP A 421 19.16 168.20 -109.58
C ASP A 421 18.75 167.02 -110.49
N ILE A 422 19.71 166.20 -110.95
CA ILE A 422 19.44 165.11 -111.90
C ILE A 422 19.87 163.75 -111.29
N GLY A 423 18.95 162.76 -111.27
CA GLY A 423 19.16 161.45 -110.62
C GLY A 423 20.37 160.65 -111.15
N ILE A 424 20.88 159.70 -110.34
CA ILE A 424 22.16 158.99 -110.54
C ILE A 424 22.35 158.44 -111.97
N GLU A 425 21.29 157.91 -112.60
CA GLU A 425 21.35 157.39 -113.98
C GLU A 425 21.63 158.48 -115.02
N LEU A 426 20.95 159.61 -114.90
CA LEU A 426 21.15 160.77 -115.78
C LEU A 426 22.46 161.52 -115.44
N HIS A 427 22.96 161.37 -114.21
CA HIS A 427 24.26 161.88 -113.80
C HIS A 427 25.39 161.21 -114.60
N THR A 428 25.32 159.90 -114.81
CA THR A 428 26.28 159.16 -115.67
C THR A 428 26.24 159.59 -117.14
N GLU A 429 25.07 159.74 -117.74
CA GLU A 429 24.89 160.18 -119.14
C GLU A 429 25.48 161.59 -119.38
N SER A 430 25.24 162.50 -118.44
CA SER A 430 25.68 163.91 -118.53
C SER A 430 27.21 164.05 -118.55
N ILE A 431 27.93 163.21 -117.78
CA ILE A 431 29.39 163.18 -117.72
C ILE A 431 29.98 162.65 -119.05
N ILE A 432 29.34 161.68 -119.69
CA ILE A 432 29.80 161.09 -120.94
C ILE A 432 29.76 162.12 -122.09
N HIS A 433 28.64 162.83 -122.25
CA HIS A 433 28.52 163.85 -123.30
C HIS A 433 29.57 164.97 -123.17
N ARG A 434 29.93 165.35 -121.94
CA ARG A 434 30.98 166.34 -121.67
C ARG A 434 32.36 165.85 -122.13
N ALA A 435 32.67 164.58 -121.85
CA ALA A 435 33.94 163.97 -122.26
C ALA A 435 34.07 163.90 -123.80
N GLU A 436 32.99 163.57 -124.50
CA GLU A 436 32.98 163.52 -125.97
C GLU A 436 33.16 164.90 -126.61
N GLN A 437 32.59 165.96 -126.00
CA GLN A 437 32.72 167.33 -126.49
C GLN A 437 34.17 167.85 -126.37
N LEU A 438 34.84 167.56 -125.26
CA LEU A 438 36.23 167.92 -125.03
C LEU A 438 37.18 167.18 -125.99
N ALA A 439 36.91 165.91 -126.28
CA ALA A 439 37.71 165.11 -127.21
C ALA A 439 37.68 165.64 -128.66
N ARG A 440 36.54 166.18 -129.13
CA ARG A 440 36.44 166.77 -130.48
C ARG A 440 37.27 168.05 -130.64
N LEU A 441 37.31 168.90 -129.60
CA LEU A 441 38.08 170.15 -129.61
C LEU A 441 39.60 169.92 -129.65
N GLU A 442 40.09 168.80 -129.12
CA GLU A 442 41.51 168.42 -129.21
C GLU A 442 41.90 167.89 -130.60
N SER A 443 41.00 167.18 -131.28
CA SER A 443 41.27 166.57 -132.59
C SER A 443 41.49 167.63 -133.69
N ASP A 444 40.65 168.68 -133.73
CA ASP A 444 40.76 169.77 -134.73
C ASP A 444 42.07 170.57 -134.59
N LYS A 445 42.58 170.74 -133.36
CA LYS A 445 43.86 171.43 -133.08
C LYS A 445 45.09 170.68 -133.59
N ILE A 446 45.01 169.35 -133.72
CA ILE A 446 46.14 168.50 -134.14
C ILE A 446 46.27 168.46 -135.66
N VAL A 447 45.16 168.54 -136.40
CA VAL A 447 45.15 168.56 -137.87
C VAL A 447 45.84 169.83 -138.41
N ASP A 448 45.60 170.99 -137.79
CA ASP A 448 46.21 172.28 -138.17
C ASP A 448 47.74 172.29 -137.97
N LYS A 449 48.23 171.72 -136.87
CA LYS A 449 49.68 171.64 -136.60
C LYS A 449 50.40 170.76 -137.63
N THR A 450 49.74 169.73 -138.13
CA THR A 450 50.33 168.77 -139.08
C THR A 450 50.50 169.39 -140.47
N ALA A 451 49.58 170.26 -140.88
CA ALA A 451 49.67 171.01 -142.15
C ALA A 451 50.84 172.01 -142.19
N VAL A 452 51.16 172.66 -141.06
CA VAL A 452 52.27 173.62 -140.95
C VAL A 452 53.64 172.92 -141.02
N VAL A 453 53.77 171.74 -140.40
CA VAL A 453 55.02 170.96 -140.40
C VAL A 453 55.40 170.49 -141.81
N TYR A 454 54.41 170.09 -142.62
CA TYR A 454 54.65 169.59 -143.97
C TYR A 454 55.16 170.70 -144.93
N GLN A 455 54.70 171.94 -144.77
CA GLN A 455 55.17 173.09 -145.55
C GLN A 455 56.62 173.50 -145.19
N LEU A 456 56.98 173.45 -143.90
CA LEU A 456 58.31 173.80 -143.42
C LEU A 456 59.37 172.78 -143.86
N GLN A 457 59.05 171.49 -143.87
CA GLN A 457 59.95 170.44 -144.34
C GLN A 457 60.26 170.56 -145.84
N ARG A 458 59.27 170.94 -146.66
CA ARG A 458 59.48 171.16 -148.11
C ARG A 458 60.39 172.35 -148.39
N ARG A 459 60.31 173.42 -147.59
CA ARG A 459 61.15 174.62 -147.69
C ARG A 459 62.61 174.32 -147.34
N ILE A 460 62.86 173.53 -146.29
CA ILE A 460 64.20 173.14 -145.84
C ILE A 460 64.94 172.29 -146.89
N ARG A 461 64.22 171.40 -147.59
CA ARG A 461 64.83 170.53 -148.61
C ARG A 461 65.32 171.30 -149.84
N ILE A 462 64.52 172.27 -150.32
CA ILE A 462 64.88 173.12 -151.47
C ILE A 462 66.08 174.02 -151.13
N LEU A 463 66.13 174.56 -149.91
CA LEU A 463 67.26 175.39 -149.47
C LEU A 463 68.56 174.58 -149.33
N ARG A 464 68.49 173.31 -148.95
CA ARG A 464 69.67 172.40 -148.93
C ARG A 464 70.23 172.13 -150.33
N GLU A 465 69.37 171.91 -151.33
CA GLU A 465 69.82 171.66 -152.72
C GLU A 465 70.45 172.90 -153.37
N GLN A 466 70.00 174.11 -153.02
CA GLN A 466 70.62 175.35 -153.51
C GLN A 466 71.98 175.63 -152.87
N LEU A 467 72.19 175.21 -151.61
CA LEU A 467 73.47 175.35 -150.93
C LEU A 467 74.51 174.40 -151.52
N GLN A 468 74.15 173.12 -151.75
CA GLN A 468 75.05 172.13 -152.35
C GLN A 468 75.48 172.48 -153.77
N ARG A 469 74.61 173.11 -154.56
CA ARG A 469 74.95 173.60 -155.91
C ARG A 469 75.89 174.81 -155.89
N LYS A 470 75.84 175.65 -154.86
CA LYS A 470 76.77 176.78 -154.72
C LYS A 470 78.15 176.36 -154.23
N ASP A 471 78.23 175.36 -153.34
CA ASP A 471 79.53 174.85 -152.88
C ASP A 471 80.29 174.12 -154.00
N LEU A 472 79.60 173.31 -154.82
CA LEU A 472 80.25 172.64 -155.96
C LEU A 472 80.74 173.64 -157.03
N HIS A 473 80.06 174.78 -157.17
CA HIS A 473 80.47 175.84 -158.09
C HIS A 473 81.69 176.63 -157.58
N LEU A 474 81.89 176.68 -156.26
CA LEU A 474 83.08 177.28 -155.64
C LEU A 474 84.31 176.36 -155.77
N ASP A 475 84.14 175.04 -155.77
CA ASP A 475 85.24 174.09 -155.98
C ASP A 475 85.75 174.06 -157.43
N LEU A 476 84.89 174.27 -158.43
CA LEU A 476 85.29 174.37 -159.84
C LEU A 476 86.02 175.69 -160.17
N LEU A 477 85.84 176.75 -159.37
CA LEU A 477 86.43 178.07 -159.62
C LEU A 477 87.79 178.30 -158.94
N ARG A 478 88.35 177.30 -158.25
CA ARG A 478 89.66 177.42 -157.58
C ARG A 478 90.81 176.67 -158.22
N GLY A 479 90.75 176.48 -159.54
CA GLY A 479 92.02 176.52 -160.26
C GLY A 479 92.03 175.83 -161.59
N LEU A 480 91.55 176.52 -162.62
CA LEU A 480 92.47 177.01 -163.65
C LEU A 480 92.00 178.38 -164.14
N ALA A 481 92.72 179.40 -163.67
CA ALA A 481 93.00 180.68 -164.34
C ALA A 481 94.37 181.13 -163.78
N PHE A 482 95.47 180.90 -164.50
CA PHE A 482 96.11 181.89 -165.38
C PHE A 482 95.28 182.39 -166.58
N LYS A 483 95.43 183.72 -166.81
CA LYS A 483 95.12 184.58 -167.97
C LYS A 483 93.68 184.81 -168.44
#